data_AF-A0A1I0TL30-F1
#
_entry.id   AF-A0A1I0TL30-F1
#
_cell.length_a   1.000
_cell.length_b   1.000
_cell.length_c   1.000
_cell.angle_alpha   90.00
_cell.angle_beta   90.00
_cell.angle_gamma   90.00
#
_symmetry.space_group_name_H-M   'P 1'
#
loop_
_entity.id
_entity.type
_entity.pdbx_description
1 polymer ?
#
loop_
_entity_poly.entity_id
_entity_poly.type
_entity_poly.pdbx_seq_one_letter_code
_entity_poly.pdbx_strand_id
1 'polypeptide(L)' 'MAKKLTKEQKLQIIMNDFKLFSRNFIKIIDNNNELVSFVLNPEQEQFMNEMSKYNIILKGR' A
#
# COMPACT_ATOMS: atom_id res chain seq x y z
N MET A 1 3.85 -2.13 29.44
CA MET A 1 2.82 -2.57 28.47
C MET A 1 2.71 -1.51 27.38
N ALA A 2 2.78 -1.90 26.10
CA ALA A 2 2.64 -0.93 25.00
C ALA A 2 1.23 -0.34 24.98
N LYS A 3 1.11 0.98 24.79
CA LYS A 3 -0.18 1.68 24.73
C LYS A 3 -0.96 1.19 23.49
N LYS A 4 -2.19 0.71 23.70
CA LYS A 4 -3.08 0.29 22.60
C LYS A 4 -3.63 1.52 21.88
N LEU A 5 -3.46 1.58 20.57
CA LEU A 5 -4.01 2.64 19.72
C LEU A 5 -5.53 2.52 19.61
N THR A 6 -6.23 3.66 19.55
CA THR A 6 -7.66 3.72 19.25
C THR A 6 -7.94 3.40 17.79
N LYS A 7 -9.22 3.20 17.43
CA LYS A 7 -9.61 2.94 16.03
C LYS A 7 -9.29 4.14 15.14
N GLU A 8 -9.56 5.33 15.64
CA GLU A 8 -9.33 6.60 14.96
C GLU A 8 -7.83 6.80 14.72
N GLN A 9 -6.99 6.51 15.71
CA GLN A 9 -5.53 6.56 15.56
C GLN A 9 -5.02 5.57 14.51
N LYS A 10 -5.55 4.35 14.50
CA LYS A 10 -5.20 3.35 13.47
C LYS A 10 -5.62 3.79 12.08
N LEU A 11 -6.84 4.33 11.95
CA LEU A 11 -7.34 4.82 10.68
C LEU A 11 -6.46 5.97 10.17
N GLN A 12 -6.08 6.92 11.03
CA GLN A 12 -5.17 8.00 10.66
C GLN A 12 -3.81 7.47 10.16
N ILE A 13 -3.25 6.45 10.81
CA ILE A 13 -2.01 5.83 10.33
C ILE A 13 -2.20 5.23 8.94
N ILE A 14 -3.31 4.48 8.72
CA ILE A 14 -3.59 3.85 7.43
C ILE A 14 -3.82 4.89 6.34
N MET A 15 -4.54 5.98 6.63
CA MET A 15 -4.84 7.03 5.65
C MET A 15 -3.60 7.84 5.24
N ASN A 16 -2.58 7.91 6.09
CA ASN A 16 -1.33 8.63 5.82
C ASN A 16 -0.22 7.76 5.21
N ASP A 17 -0.43 6.44 5.09
CA ASP A 17 0.52 5.50 4.52
C ASP A 17 -0.17 4.73 3.39
N PHE A 18 0.20 5.03 2.15
CA PHE A 18 -0.43 4.40 1.00
C PHE A 18 -0.25 2.88 0.95
N LYS A 19 0.86 2.33 1.43
CA LYS A 19 1.08 0.88 1.50
C LYS A 19 0.09 0.24 2.47
N LEU A 20 -0.18 0.89 3.60
CA LEU A 20 -1.21 0.43 4.53
C LEU A 20 -2.60 0.61 3.95
N PHE A 21 -2.88 1.75 3.30
CA PHE A 21 -4.16 1.99 2.66
C PHE A 21 -4.46 0.92 1.61
N SER A 22 -3.50 0.64 0.73
CA SER A 22 -3.65 -0.31 -0.37
C SER A 22 -3.98 -1.71 0.15
N ARG A 23 -3.25 -2.17 1.18
CA ARG A 23 -3.47 -3.49 1.78
C ARG A 23 -4.82 -3.63 2.47
N ASN A 24 -5.29 -2.58 3.14
CA ASN A 24 -6.51 -2.64 3.96
C ASN A 24 -7.79 -2.36 3.17
N PHE A 25 -7.71 -1.50 2.15
CA PHE A 25 -8.90 -0.96 1.48
C PHE A 25 -8.98 -1.27 -0.03
N ILE A 26 -7.90 -1.71 -0.66
CA ILE A 26 -7.90 -2.07 -2.08
C ILE A 26 -7.86 -3.60 -2.21
N LYS A 27 -8.74 -4.14 -3.06
CA LYS A 27 -8.77 -5.56 -3.40
C LYS A 27 -8.66 -5.76 -4.91
N ILE A 28 -8.02 -6.85 -5.31
CA ILE A 28 -7.86 -7.27 -6.70
C ILE A 28 -8.27 -8.73 -6.85
N ILE A 29 -8.60 -9.14 -8.07
CA ILE A 29 -8.76 -10.55 -8.41
C ILE A 29 -7.38 -11.10 -8.75
N ASP A 30 -6.98 -12.19 -8.10
CA ASP A 30 -5.72 -12.86 -8.39
C ASP A 30 -5.84 -13.83 -9.57
N ASN A 31 -4.74 -14.51 -9.90
CA ASN A 31 -4.70 -15.47 -11.01
C ASN A 31 -5.57 -16.73 -10.78
N ASN A 32 -6.03 -16.95 -9.55
CA ASN A 32 -6.92 -18.05 -9.17
C ASN A 32 -8.40 -17.59 -9.13
N ASN A 33 -8.70 -16.37 -9.59
CA ASN A 33 -10.00 -15.71 -9.49
C ASN A 33 -10.45 -15.42 -8.04
N GLU A 34 -9.52 -15.31 -7.10
CA GLU A 34 -9.81 -14.99 -5.71
C GLU A 34 -9.69 -13.49 -5.44
N LEU A 35 -10.64 -12.93 -4.69
CA LEU A 35 -10.60 -11.51 -4.28
C LEU A 35 -9.65 -11.32 -3.10
N VAL A 36 -8.43 -10.85 -3.38
CA VAL A 36 -7.35 -10.68 -2.40
C VAL A 36 -7.04 -9.21 -2.13
N SER A 37 -6.42 -8.92 -0.98
CA SER A 37 -5.89 -7.58 -0.67
C SER A 37 -4.76 -7.20 -1.63
N PHE A 38 -4.74 -5.95 -2.08
CA PHE A 38 -3.68 -5.45 -2.94
C PHE A 38 -2.41 -5.14 -2.13
N VAL A 39 -1.39 -5.97 -2.31
CA VAL A 39 -0.06 -5.81 -1.71
C VAL A 39 0.90 -5.29 -2.78
N LEU A 40 1.62 -4.22 -2.45
CA LEU A 40 2.64 -3.68 -3.36
C LEU A 40 3.73 -4.72 -3.61
N ASN A 41 4.11 -4.87 -4.87
CA ASN A 41 5.28 -5.64 -5.24
C ASN A 41 6.57 -4.83 -4.95
N PRO A 42 7.76 -5.45 -5.04
CA PRO A 42 9.03 -4.78 -4.71
C PRO A 42 9.28 -3.50 -5.51
N GLU A 43 8.97 -3.47 -6.80
CA GLU A 43 9.20 -2.30 -7.66
C GLU A 43 8.24 -1.15 -7.33
N GLN A 44 6.98 -1.47 -7.01
CA GLN A 44 6.00 -0.49 -6.54
C GLN A 44 6.42 0.06 -5.17
N GLU A 45 6.87 -0.80 -4.26
CA GLU A 45 7.36 -0.37 -2.95
C GLU A 45 8.59 0.54 -3.07
N GLN A 46 9.56 0.18 -3.92
CA GLN A 46 10.70 1.05 -4.22
C GLN A 46 10.24 2.41 -4.73
N PHE A 47 9.34 2.43 -5.73
CA PHE A 47 8.85 3.69 -6.29
C PHE A 47 8.15 4.55 -5.24
N MET A 48 7.29 3.97 -4.40
CA MET A 48 6.60 4.72 -3.34
C MET A 48 7.57 5.35 -2.33
N ASN A 49 8.70 4.69 -2.05
CA ASN A 49 9.72 5.18 -1.12
C ASN A 49 10.65 6.23 -1.74
N GLU A 50 10.92 6.13 -3.04
CA GLU A 50 11.90 6.97 -3.74
C GLU A 50 11.25 8.09 -4.59
N MET A 51 9.93 8.07 -4.76
CA MET A 51 9.24 9.03 -5.62
C MET A 51 9.51 10.47 -5.20
N SER A 52 9.82 11.30 -6.19
CA SER A 52 10.00 12.74 -6.02
C SER A 52 8.88 13.51 -6.73
N LYS A 53 9.00 14.83 -6.82
CA LYS A 53 8.01 15.67 -7.52
C LYS A 53 7.83 15.27 -8.99
N TYR A 54 8.90 14.84 -9.66
CA TYR A 54 8.89 14.41 -11.05
C TYR A 54 9.60 13.08 -11.17
N ASN A 55 8.95 12.09 -11.80
CA ASN A 55 9.47 10.74 -11.92
C ASN A 55 9.40 10.28 -13.37
N ILE A 56 10.47 9.67 -13.87
CA ILE A 56 10.51 8.99 -15.17
C ILE A 56 10.84 7.53 -14.90
N ILE A 57 9.96 6.62 -15.35
CA ILE A 57 10.07 5.19 -15.05
C ILE A 57 10.12 4.42 -16.37
N LEU A 58 11.20 3.67 -16.59
CA LEU A 58 11.32 2.73 -17.70
C LEU A 58 10.78 1.36 -17.25
N LYS A 59 9.48 1.14 -17.39
CA LYS A 59 8.82 -0.10 -16.97
C LYS A 59 8.82 -1.15 -18.10
N GLY A 60 9.16 -2.39 -17.78
CA GLY A 60 8.90 -3.54 -18.66
C GLY A 60 7.39 -3.78 -18.87
N ARG A 61 7.03 -4.45 -19.96
CA ARG A 61 5.66 -4.92 -20.21
C ARG A 61 5.42 -6.29 -19.60
#